data_AF-D1CT35-F1
#
_entry.id   AF-D1CT35-F1
#
_cell.length_a   1.000
_cell.length_b   1.000
_cell.length_c   1.000
_cell.angle_alpha   90.00
_cell.angle_beta   90.00
_cell.angle_gamma   90.00
#
_symmetry.space_group_name_H-M   'P 1'
#
loop_
_entity.id
_entity.type
_entity.pdbx_description
1 polymer ?
#
loop_
_entity_poly.entity_id
_entity_poly.type
_entity_poly.pdbx_seq_one_letter_code
_entity_poly.pdbx_strand_id
1 'polypeptide(L)' 'MRETCLFTPGPLSLSSDVRDAMRVDLGSRDETFKQVTQRVRDRLLHISGTDKSHSAVLTQGSG' A
#
# COMPACT_ATOMS: atom_id res chain seq x y z
N MET A 1 25.91 -2.02 7.09
CA MET A 1 25.38 -0.67 7.45
C MET A 1 24.22 -0.88 8.41
N ARG A 2 24.10 -0.10 9.48
CA ARG A 2 22.87 -0.11 10.32
C ARG A 2 21.77 0.65 9.58
N GLU A 3 20.55 0.13 9.54
CA GLU A 3 19.40 0.86 9.00
C GLU A 3 19.06 2.04 9.93
N THR A 4 18.86 3.22 9.36
CA THR A 4 18.48 4.44 10.08
C THR A 4 16.96 4.54 10.14
N CYS A 5 16.40 4.75 11.33
CA CYS A 5 14.99 5.08 11.49
C CYS A 5 14.76 6.55 11.10
N LEU A 6 13.84 6.79 10.17
CA LEU A 6 13.43 8.11 9.72
C LEU A 6 12.27 8.61 10.59
N PHE A 7 12.53 9.68 11.33
CA PHE A 7 11.54 10.36 12.18
C PHE A 7 11.03 11.67 11.52
N THR A 8 10.91 11.68 10.20
CA THR A 8 10.40 12.79 9.39
C THR A 8 8.87 12.73 9.26
N PRO A 9 8.14 13.86 9.10
CA PRO A 9 6.68 13.83 8.93
C PRO A 9 6.19 13.05 7.69
N GLY A 10 7.08 12.83 6.71
CA GLY A 10 6.86 12.01 5.52
C GLY A 10 7.94 12.30 4.47
N PRO A 11 8.49 11.29 3.75
CA PRO A 11 8.28 9.84 3.94
C PRO A 11 8.86 9.31 5.27
N LEU A 12 8.40 8.13 5.71
CA LEU A 12 8.75 7.47 6.98
C LEU A 12 9.46 6.13 6.75
N SER A 13 10.05 5.56 7.82
CA SER A 13 10.61 4.20 7.78
C SER A 13 9.52 3.13 7.60
N LEU A 14 9.81 2.12 6.79
CA LEU A 14 8.99 0.92 6.60
C LEU A 14 9.46 -0.22 7.55
N SER A 15 8.72 -1.33 7.64
CA SER A 15 9.25 -2.57 8.23
C SER A 15 10.17 -3.31 7.25
N SER A 16 10.94 -4.29 7.74
CA SER A 16 11.78 -5.17 6.91
C SER A 16 10.95 -5.89 5.84
N ASP A 17 9.82 -6.45 6.24
CA ASP A 17 8.98 -7.28 5.36
C ASP A 17 8.40 -6.45 4.21
N VAL A 18 8.05 -5.19 4.46
CA VAL A 18 7.59 -4.28 3.40
C VAL A 18 8.76 -3.95 2.45
N ARG A 19 9.96 -3.65 2.97
CA ARG A 19 11.15 -3.41 2.13
C ARG A 19 11.48 -4.61 1.24
N ASP A 20 11.42 -5.82 1.78
CA ASP A 20 11.75 -7.02 1.02
C ASP A 20 10.69 -7.32 -0.06
N ALA A 21 9.41 -7.06 0.22
CA ALA A 21 8.34 -7.17 -0.78
C ALA A 21 8.51 -6.18 -1.96
N MET A 22 9.18 -5.05 -1.76
CA MET A 22 9.44 -4.05 -2.82
C MET A 22 10.52 -4.47 -3.82
N ARG A 23 11.19 -5.61 -3.63
CA ARG A 23 12.23 -6.12 -4.56
C ARG A 23 11.66 -6.79 -5.81
N VAL A 24 10.35 -6.82 -5.96
CA VAL A 24 9.65 -7.48 -7.07
C VAL A 24 8.82 -6.47 -7.83
N ASP A 25 9.07 -6.35 -9.13
CA ASP A 25 8.24 -5.55 -10.03
C ASP A 25 6.95 -6.30 -10.39
N LEU A 26 5.83 -5.58 -10.42
CA LEU A 26 4.52 -6.12 -10.80
C LEU A 26 3.94 -5.26 -11.93
N GLY A 27 3.51 -5.91 -13.01
CA GLY A 27 2.82 -5.23 -14.10
C GLY A 27 1.39 -4.83 -13.70
N SER A 28 0.89 -3.68 -14.14
CA SER A 28 -0.45 -3.19 -13.77
C SER A 28 -1.61 -4.08 -14.24
N ARG A 29 -1.39 -4.90 -15.27
CA ARG A 29 -2.37 -5.88 -15.78
C ARG A 29 -2.16 -7.28 -15.21
N ASP A 30 -1.12 -7.48 -14.43
CA ASP A 30 -0.74 -8.76 -13.87
C ASP A 30 -1.72 -9.17 -12.77
N GLU A 31 -1.96 -10.47 -12.64
CA GLU A 31 -2.99 -10.96 -11.73
C GLU A 31 -2.63 -10.66 -10.27
N THR A 32 -1.37 -10.80 -9.91
CA THR A 32 -0.84 -10.43 -8.59
C THR A 32 -1.04 -8.94 -8.29
N PHE A 33 -0.84 -8.06 -9.27
CA PHE A 33 -1.05 -6.62 -9.09
C PHE A 33 -2.52 -6.30 -8.82
N LYS A 34 -3.45 -6.94 -9.55
CA LYS A 34 -4.89 -6.78 -9.34
C LYS A 34 -5.31 -7.25 -7.96
N GLN A 35 -4.80 -8.41 -7.53
CA GLN A 35 -5.10 -8.97 -6.21
C GLN A 35 -4.60 -8.07 -5.07
N VAL A 36 -3.36 -7.57 -5.18
CA VAL A 36 -2.81 -6.61 -4.20
C VAL A 36 -3.65 -5.33 -4.17
N THR A 37 -4.00 -4.79 -5.34
CA THR A 37 -4.85 -3.60 -5.46
C THR A 37 -6.21 -3.82 -4.79
N GLN A 38 -6.88 -4.95 -5.06
CA GLN A 38 -8.17 -5.27 -4.46
C GLN A 38 -8.05 -5.41 -2.94
N ARG A 39 -7.01 -6.09 -2.45
CA ARG A 39 -6.75 -6.22 -1.00
C ARG A 39 -6.56 -4.88 -0.31
N VAL A 40 -5.88 -3.93 -0.95
CA VAL A 40 -5.73 -2.57 -0.41
C VAL A 40 -7.09 -1.87 -0.34
N ARG A 41 -7.90 -1.92 -1.40
CA ARG A 41 -9.25 -1.32 -1.44
C ARG A 41 -10.15 -1.89 -0.35
N ASP A 42 -10.18 -3.21 -0.20
CA ASP A 42 -11.00 -3.89 0.82
C ASP A 42 -10.59 -3.52 2.23
N ARG A 43 -9.27 -3.46 2.51
CA ARG A 43 -8.75 -3.05 3.81
C ARG A 43 -9.08 -1.59 4.14
N LEU A 44 -8.99 -0.69 3.17
CA LEU A 44 -9.36 0.71 3.37
C LEU A 44 -10.83 0.84 3.77
N LEU A 45 -11.73 0.17 3.05
CA LEU A 45 -13.16 0.16 3.35
C LEU A 45 -13.48 -0.49 4.70
N HIS A 46 -12.78 -1.56 5.06
CA HIS A 46 -12.93 -2.22 6.35
C HIS A 46 -12.50 -1.32 7.50
N ILE A 47 -11.35 -0.64 7.38
CA ILE A 47 -10.84 0.28 8.40
C ILE A 47 -11.76 1.51 8.56
N SER A 48 -12.36 1.99 7.47
CA SER A 48 -13.33 3.11 7.53
C SER A 48 -14.72 2.69 8.00
N GLY A 49 -15.05 1.40 8.03
CA GLY A 49 -16.39 0.90 8.38
C GLY A 49 -17.47 1.24 7.35
N THR A 50 -17.08 1.45 6.08
CA THR A 50 -17.98 1.92 5.01
C THR A 50 -18.10 0.94 3.84
N ASP A 51 -17.78 -0.33 4.07
CA ASP A 51 -17.78 -1.43 3.10
C ASP A 51 -19.11 -1.62 2.36
N LYS A 52 -20.24 -1.25 2.98
CA LYS A 52 -21.58 -1.41 2.37
C LYS A 52 -22.04 -0.21 1.55
N SER A 53 -21.39 0.94 1.66
CA SER A 53 -21.89 2.21 1.10
C SER A 53 -20.88 2.94 0.22
N HIS A 54 -19.60 2.59 0.30
CA HIS A 54 -18.53 3.29 -0.41
C HIS A 54 -17.65 2.32 -1.19
N SER A 55 -16.87 2.88 -2.11
CA SER A 55 -15.78 2.19 -2.82
C SER A 55 -14.49 2.98 -2.63
N ALA A 56 -13.37 2.28 -2.52
CA ALA A 56 -12.04 2.90 -2.48
C ALA A 56 -11.45 2.98 -3.90
N VAL A 57 -10.97 4.15 -4.29
CA VAL A 57 -10.29 4.38 -5.57
C VAL A 57 -8.88 4.88 -5.28
N LEU A 58 -7.87 4.15 -5.74
CA LEU A 58 -6.47 4.55 -5.59
C LEU A 58 -6.12 5.52 -6.71
N THR A 59 -5.64 6.72 -6.36
CA THR A 59 -5.25 7.77 -7.31
C THR A 59 -3.75 8.05 -7.23
N GLN A 60 -3.14 8.33 -8.38
CA GLN A 60 -1.74 8.75 -8.44
C GLN A 60 -1.61 10.22 -8.00
N GLY A 61 -0.46 10.58 -7.41
CA GLY A 61 -0.12 11.97 -7.11
C GLY A 61 -0.63 12.46 -5.76
N SER A 62 -0.99 11.56 -4.85
CA SER A 62 -1.44 11.95 -3.51
C SER A 62 -0.28 12.45 -2.65
N GLY A 63 -0.27 13.76 -2.42
CA GLY A 63 0.28 14.47 -1.27
C GLY A 63 -0.78 15.47 -0.81
#